data_AF-A0A5C1AMH2-F1
#
_entry.id   AF-A0A5C1AMH2-F1
#
_cell.length_a   1.000
_cell.length_b   1.000
_cell.length_c   1.000
_cell.angle_alpha   90.00
_cell.angle_beta   90.00
_cell.angle_gamma   90.00
#
_symmetry.space_group_name_H-M   'P 1'
#
loop_
_entity.id
_entity.type
_entity.pdbx_description
1 polymer ?
#
loop_
_entity_poly.entity_id
_entity_poly.type
_entity_poly.pdbx_seq_one_letter_code
_entity_poly.pdbx_strand_id
1 'polypeptide(L)'
;MAQALGELVPIGGGDAVPLIREVMTVGRRKSNDICLDFSNVSGQHCEFTFKNGVWYVRDLRSQNGTKVNGERVTQRVLRPGDLLSISKHEFRIEYHLTPEAAEFIENSSEAVEDIFSQSLMEKAGLSKPKSSRDD
;
A
#
# COMPACT_ATOMS: atom_id res chain seq x y z
N MET A 1 -19.06 -15.01 13.17
CA MET A 1 -17.60 -14.86 12.99
C MET A 1 -17.42 -13.93 11.81
N ALA A 2 -16.71 -12.81 11.95
CA ALA A 2 -16.44 -11.95 10.80
C ALA A 2 -15.51 -12.71 9.83
N GLN A 3 -15.87 -12.76 8.55
CA GLN A 3 -15.03 -13.36 7.52
C GLN A 3 -13.85 -12.42 7.23
N ALA A 4 -12.65 -12.97 7.11
CA ALA A 4 -11.49 -12.18 6.72
C ALA A 4 -11.63 -11.72 5.26
N LEU A 5 -11.22 -10.48 4.99
CA LEU A 5 -11.15 -9.85 3.66
C LEU A 5 -9.83 -10.17 2.94
N GLY A 6 -8.94 -10.91 3.61
CA GLY A 6 -7.62 -11.32 3.13
C GLY A 6 -6.73 -11.72 4.29
N GLU A 7 -5.47 -12.02 4.02
CA GLU A 7 -4.46 -12.35 5.01
C GLU A 7 -3.07 -11.89 4.58
N LEU A 8 -2.23 -11.61 5.57
CA LEU A 8 -0.79 -11.42 5.39
C LEU A 8 -0.08 -12.69 5.84
N VAL A 9 0.55 -13.39 4.90
CA VAL A 9 1.32 -14.61 5.15
C VAL A 9 2.79 -14.22 5.36
N PRO A 10 3.37 -14.41 6.57
CA PRO A 10 4.76 -14.05 6.82
C PRO A 10 5.76 -14.86 5.98
N ILE A 11 6.74 -14.19 5.37
CA ILE A 11 7.86 -14.85 4.70
C ILE A 11 8.94 -15.12 5.74
N GLY A 12 9.24 -16.40 5.99
CA GLY A 12 10.17 -16.83 7.04
C GLY A 12 9.52 -17.61 8.19
N GLY A 13 8.19 -17.82 8.13
CA GLY A 13 7.44 -18.62 9.09
C GLY A 13 6.64 -17.80 10.10
N GLY A 14 5.71 -18.46 10.80
CA GLY A 14 4.72 -17.85 11.69
C GLY A 14 3.31 -18.01 11.17
N ASP A 15 2.33 -17.57 11.97
CA ASP A 15 0.91 -17.65 11.62
C ASP A 15 0.51 -16.53 10.67
N ALA A 16 -0.39 -16.83 9.73
CA ALA A 16 -1.00 -15.83 8.87
C ALA A 16 -1.79 -14.82 9.70
N VAL A 17 -1.68 -13.54 9.34
CA VAL A 17 -2.39 -12.45 10.02
C VAL A 17 -3.65 -12.13 9.23
N PRO A 18 -4.85 -12.40 9.77
CA PRO A 18 -6.09 -12.15 9.05
C PRO A 18 -6.38 -10.66 8.97
N LEU A 19 -6.81 -10.20 7.79
CA LEU A 19 -7.28 -8.84 7.56
C LEU A 19 -8.81 -8.81 7.69
N ILE A 20 -9.30 -8.37 8.84
CA ILE A 20 -10.69 -8.55 9.26
C ILE A 20 -11.56 -7.28 9.16
N ARG A 21 -10.97 -6.14 8.77
CA ARG A 21 -11.65 -4.85 8.65
C ARG A 21 -11.19 -4.13 7.39
N GLU A 22 -12.02 -3.23 6.88
CA GLU A 22 -11.69 -2.44 5.70
C GLU A 22 -10.52 -1.49 5.94
N VAL A 23 -10.33 -1.00 7.17
CA VAL A 23 -9.17 -0.19 7.54
C VAL A 23 -8.43 -0.87 8.69
N MET A 24 -7.14 -1.12 8.48
CA MET A 24 -6.26 -1.73 9.47
C MET A 24 -4.91 -1.04 9.51
N THR A 25 -4.50 -0.63 10.69
CA THR A 25 -3.22 0.01 10.97
C THR A 25 -2.16 -1.02 11.35
N VAL A 26 -0.93 -0.78 10.91
CA VAL A 26 0.23 -1.61 11.27
C VAL A 26 1.33 -0.75 11.85
N GLY A 27 1.94 -1.24 12.93
CA GLY A 27 3.10 -0.60 13.52
C GLY A 27 3.55 -1.27 14.81
N ARG A 28 4.57 -0.68 15.43
CA ARG A 28 5.15 -1.21 16.68
C ARG A 28 4.27 -0.98 17.90
N ARG A 29 3.44 0.07 17.91
CA ARG A 29 2.58 0.35 19.06
C ARG A 29 1.47 -0.69 19.15
N LYS A 30 1.16 -1.14 20.38
CA LYS A 30 0.05 -2.06 20.68
C LYS A 30 -1.34 -1.49 20.36
N SER A 31 -1.43 -0.20 20.06
CA SER A 31 -2.66 0.47 19.63
C SER A 31 -2.98 0.24 18.15
N ASN A 32 -2.05 -0.31 17.35
CA ASN A 32 -2.33 -0.67 15.97
C ASN A 32 -3.12 -1.99 15.91
N ASP A 33 -3.85 -2.17 14.82
CA ASP A 33 -4.64 -3.37 14.58
C ASP A 33 -3.74 -4.60 14.35
N ILE A 34 -2.58 -4.38 13.73
CA ILE A 34 -1.51 -5.36 13.60
C ILE A 34 -0.25 -4.81 14.30
N CYS A 35 0.11 -5.43 15.41
CA CYS A 35 1.27 -5.02 16.20
C CYS A 35 2.52 -5.82 15.77
N LEU A 36 3.46 -5.15 15.13
CA LEU A 36 4.79 -5.69 14.82
C LEU A 36 5.80 -5.12 15.81
N ASP A 37 5.97 -5.78 16.96
CA ASP A 37 6.78 -5.29 18.10
C ASP A 37 8.29 -5.44 17.87
N PHE A 38 8.79 -4.74 16.86
CA PHE A 38 10.20 -4.71 16.49
C PHE A 38 10.73 -3.28 16.46
N SER A 39 11.94 -3.07 16.97
CA SER A 39 12.55 -1.74 17.09
C SER A 39 12.72 -1.02 15.74
N ASN A 40 12.85 -1.76 14.64
CA ASN A 40 12.95 -1.23 13.27
C ASN A 40 11.59 -0.85 12.65
N VAL A 41 10.47 -1.12 13.31
CA VAL A 41 9.13 -0.73 12.87
C VAL A 41 8.73 0.57 13.57
N SER A 42 8.27 1.56 12.80
CA SER A 42 7.69 2.80 13.33
C SER A 42 6.46 2.56 14.20
N GLY A 43 6.18 3.47 15.13
CA GLY A 43 5.07 3.34 16.07
C GLY A 43 3.71 3.17 15.37
N GLN A 44 3.44 3.99 14.36
CA GLN A 44 2.45 3.76 13.32
C GLN A 44 3.24 3.75 12.00
N HIS A 45 3.18 2.67 11.23
CA HIS A 45 4.07 2.43 10.11
C HIS A 45 3.35 2.57 8.78
N CYS A 46 2.29 1.80 8.60
CA CYS A 46 1.45 1.85 7.42
C CYS A 46 0.00 1.57 7.79
N GLU A 47 -0.88 1.86 6.85
CA GLU A 47 -2.31 1.58 6.92
C GLU A 47 -2.70 0.79 5.68
N PHE A 48 -3.51 -0.24 5.89
CA PHE A 48 -4.21 -0.93 4.82
C PHE A 48 -5.64 -0.42 4.70
N THR A 49 -6.09 -0.26 3.47
CA THR A 49 -7.49 0.08 3.16
C THR A 49 -8.01 -0.89 2.11
N PHE A 50 -9.14 -1.54 2.38
CA PHE A 50 -9.88 -2.34 1.42
C PHE A 50 -10.99 -1.49 0.81
N LYS A 51 -10.94 -1.28 -0.50
CA LYS A 51 -11.94 -0.51 -1.25
C LYS A 51 -12.07 -1.08 -2.65
N ASN A 52 -13.28 -1.10 -3.19
CA ASN A 52 -13.55 -1.60 -4.55
C ASN A 52 -13.03 -3.03 -4.78
N GLY A 53 -13.07 -3.89 -3.76
CA GLY A 53 -12.59 -5.27 -3.85
C GLY A 53 -11.07 -5.42 -3.88
N VAL A 54 -10.30 -4.35 -3.60
CA VAL A 54 -8.83 -4.38 -3.65
C VAL A 54 -8.22 -3.78 -2.38
N TRP A 55 -7.04 -4.30 -2.02
CA TRP A 55 -6.25 -3.79 -0.92
C TRP A 55 -5.33 -2.66 -1.39
N TYR A 56 -5.23 -1.62 -0.58
CA TYR A 56 -4.26 -0.55 -0.72
C TYR A 56 -3.38 -0.55 0.52
N VAL A 57 -2.10 -0.23 0.35
CA VAL A 57 -1.19 0.12 1.44
C VAL A 57 -0.78 1.57 1.33
N ARG A 58 -0.75 2.28 2.45
CA ARG A 58 -0.20 3.64 2.57
C ARG A 58 0.85 3.67 3.67
N ASP A 59 2.04 4.14 3.35
CA ASP A 59 3.09 4.41 4.34
C ASP A 59 2.77 5.68 5.13
N LEU A 60 2.82 5.60 6.46
CA LEU A 60 2.51 6.71 7.37
C LEU A 60 3.78 7.50 7.76
N ARG A 61 4.64 7.78 6.77
CA ARG A 61 5.96 8.41 6.94
C ARG A 61 6.86 7.61 7.88
N SER A 62 6.91 6.30 7.66
CA SER A 62 7.72 5.41 8.47
C SER A 62 9.22 5.64 8.24
N GLN A 63 10.03 5.34 9.24
CA GLN A 63 11.47 5.57 9.18
C GLN A 63 12.15 4.67 8.15
N ASN A 64 11.79 3.38 8.14
CA ASN A 64 12.42 2.38 7.25
C ASN A 64 11.62 2.13 5.97
N GLY A 65 10.38 2.62 5.88
CA GLY A 65 9.54 2.53 4.70
C GLY A 65 8.77 1.23 4.57
N THR A 66 7.75 1.34 3.73
CA THR A 66 6.98 0.24 3.18
C THR A 66 7.42 -0.02 1.73
N LYS A 67 7.54 -1.30 1.35
CA LYS A 67 7.86 -1.70 -0.02
C LYS A 67 6.85 -2.70 -0.55
N VAL A 68 6.59 -2.65 -1.85
CA VAL A 68 5.80 -3.65 -2.58
C VAL A 68 6.67 -4.19 -3.70
N ASN A 69 6.88 -5.50 -3.75
CA ASN A 69 7.76 -6.19 -4.70
C ASN A 69 9.16 -5.57 -4.78
N GLY A 70 9.71 -5.17 -3.63
CA GLY A 70 11.04 -4.55 -3.52
C GLY A 70 11.08 -3.04 -3.75
N GLU A 71 10.03 -2.43 -4.31
CA GLU A 71 9.95 -1.00 -4.59
C GLU A 71 9.37 -0.24 -3.39
N ARG A 72 10.03 0.86 -2.96
CA ARG A 72 9.52 1.70 -1.87
C ARG A 72 8.30 2.49 -2.33
N VAL A 73 7.23 2.48 -1.53
CA VAL A 73 5.97 3.12 -1.86
C VAL A 73 5.52 4.09 -0.78
N THR A 74 4.82 5.16 -1.18
CA THR A 74 4.02 6.00 -0.27
C THR A 74 2.58 5.52 -0.22
N GLN A 75 2.04 5.10 -1.36
CA GLN A 75 0.76 4.43 -1.49
C GLN A 75 0.79 3.49 -2.70
N ARG A 76 0.19 2.30 -2.59
CA ARG A 76 0.10 1.33 -3.70
C ARG A 76 -1.12 0.41 -3.54
N VAL A 77 -1.74 0.06 -4.66
CA VAL A 77 -2.65 -1.11 -4.74
C VAL A 77 -1.81 -2.37 -4.56
N LEU A 78 -2.32 -3.31 -3.77
CA LEU A 78 -1.76 -4.64 -3.58
C LEU A 78 -2.60 -5.63 -4.40
N ARG A 79 -1.94 -6.41 -5.25
CA ARG A 79 -2.55 -7.57 -5.93
C ARG A 79 -2.35 -8.82 -5.10
N PRO A 80 -3.22 -9.84 -5.21
CA PRO A 80 -2.98 -11.12 -4.54
C PRO A 80 -1.61 -11.68 -4.96
N GLY A 81 -0.85 -12.17 -3.99
CA GLY A 81 0.50 -12.68 -4.17
C GLY A 81 1.62 -11.64 -4.10
N ASP A 82 1.32 -10.33 -4.03
CA ASP A 82 2.35 -9.30 -3.90
C ASP A 82 3.16 -9.47 -2.60
N LEU A 83 4.46 -9.21 -2.70
CA LEU A 83 5.37 -9.19 -1.56
C LEU A 83 5.41 -7.80 -0.95
N LEU A 84 4.94 -7.70 0.29
CA LEU A 84 4.97 -6.48 1.08
C LEU A 84 6.10 -6.56 2.11
N SER A 85 7.01 -5.58 2.08
CA SER A 85 7.99 -5.39 3.15
C SER A 85 7.61 -4.21 4.04
N ILE A 86 7.45 -4.46 5.34
CA ILE A 86 7.29 -3.44 6.39
C ILE A 86 8.60 -3.38 7.17
N SER A 87 9.43 -2.38 6.91
CA SER A 87 10.85 -2.38 7.29
C SER A 87 11.58 -3.62 6.76
N LYS A 88 12.00 -4.55 7.64
CA LYS A 88 12.71 -5.79 7.29
C LYS A 88 11.81 -7.03 7.34
N HIS A 89 10.53 -6.85 7.63
CA HIS A 89 9.57 -7.94 7.79
C HIS A 89 8.78 -8.07 6.51
N GLU A 90 8.81 -9.25 5.90
CA GLU A 90 8.19 -9.49 4.60
C GLU A 90 6.96 -10.39 4.75
N PHE A 91 5.93 -10.05 3.99
CA PHE A 91 4.65 -10.73 3.98
C PHE A 91 4.20 -10.90 2.53
N ARG A 92 3.52 -11.99 2.22
CA ARG A 92 2.71 -12.11 1.01
C ARG A 92 1.27 -11.77 1.34
N ILE A 93 0.66 -10.88 0.57
CA ILE A 93 -0.78 -10.58 0.68
C ILE A 93 -1.56 -11.65 -0.09
N GLU A 94 -2.53 -12.28 0.54
CA GLU A 94 -3.41 -13.27 -0.09
C GLU A 94 -4.87 -12.86 0.13
N TYR A 95 -5.65 -12.78 -0.95
CA TYR A 95 -7.08 -12.51 -0.90
C TYR A 95 -7.74 -12.87 -2.23
N HIS A 96 -9.07 -12.98 -2.23
CA HIS A 96 -9.83 -13.21 -3.45
C HIS A 96 -10.03 -11.91 -4.23
N LEU A 97 -9.51 -11.86 -5.45
CA LEU A 97 -9.75 -10.76 -6.39
C LEU A 97 -10.89 -11.14 -7.34
N THR A 98 -11.98 -10.36 -7.33
CA THR A 98 -13.08 -10.58 -8.28
C THR A 98 -12.72 -10.02 -9.67
N PRO A 99 -13.36 -10.49 -10.75
CA PRO A 99 -13.16 -9.91 -12.09
C PRO A 99 -13.37 -8.40 -12.13
N GLU A 100 -14.39 -7.88 -11.47
CA GLU A 100 -14.69 -6.44 -11.43
C GLU A 100 -13.58 -5.65 -10.73
N ALA A 101 -13.03 -6.21 -9.66
CA ALA A 101 -11.89 -5.64 -8.95
C ALA A 101 -10.62 -5.69 -9.81
N ALA A 102 -10.39 -6.76 -10.57
CA ALA A 102 -9.26 -6.85 -11.51
C ALA A 102 -9.37 -5.81 -12.63
N GLU A 103 -10.53 -5.69 -13.27
CA GLU A 103 -10.82 -4.66 -14.27
C GLU A 103 -10.62 -3.25 -13.70
N PHE A 104 -11.05 -3.02 -12.45
CA PHE A 104 -10.82 -1.76 -11.78
C PHE A 104 -9.32 -1.44 -11.63
N ILE A 105 -8.47 -2.41 -11.25
CA ILE A 105 -7.02 -2.21 -11.15
C ILE A 105 -6.41 -1.87 -12.51
N GLU A 106 -6.80 -2.58 -13.57
CA GLU A 106 -6.27 -2.35 -14.92
C GLU A 106 -6.63 -0.96 -15.43
N ASN A 107 -7.92 -0.59 -15.34
CA ASN A 107 -8.41 0.73 -15.78
C ASN A 107 -7.87 1.88 -14.93
N SER A 108 -7.57 1.64 -13.64
CA SER A 108 -6.98 2.67 -12.78
C SER A 108 -5.46 2.76 -12.90
N SER A 109 -4.76 1.72 -13.39
CA SER A 109 -3.31 1.78 -13.62
C SER A 109 -2.92 2.76 -14.73
N GLU A 110 -3.75 2.90 -15.77
CA GLU A 110 -3.58 3.95 -16.79
C GLU A 110 -3.90 5.36 -16.26
N ALA A 111 -4.79 5.48 -15.26
CA ALA A 111 -5.15 6.76 -14.65
C ALA A 111 -4.21 7.21 -13.50
N VAL A 112 -3.43 6.29 -12.94
CA VAL A 112 -2.57 6.54 -11.77
C VAL A 112 -1.21 7.15 -12.16
N GLU A 113 -0.73 6.94 -13.39
CA GLU A 113 0.43 7.71 -13.90
C GLU A 113 0.16 9.23 -13.92
N ASP A 114 -1.10 9.64 -14.13
CA ASP A 114 -1.49 11.05 -14.23
C ASP A 114 -1.64 11.76 -12.87
N ILE A 115 -1.92 11.03 -11.78
CA ILE A 115 -2.07 11.61 -10.43
C ILE A 115 -0.70 11.79 -9.76
N PHE A 116 0.27 10.93 -10.04
CA PHE A 116 1.61 11.00 -9.45
C PHE A 116 2.59 11.92 -10.21
N SER A 117 2.31 12.23 -11.48
CA SER A 117 3.08 13.20 -12.27
C SER A 117 2.91 14.64 -11.76
N GLN A 118 1.72 15.01 -11.28
CA GLN A 118 1.46 16.32 -10.67
C GLN A 118 2.26 16.51 -9.37
N SER A 119 2.29 15.51 -8.50
CA SER A 119 3.02 15.61 -7.21
C SER A 119 4.54 15.71 -7.38
N LEU A 120 5.13 15.15 -8.45
CA LEU A 120 6.57 15.25 -8.73
C LEU A 120 6.93 16.59 -9.38
N MET A 121 6.12 17.09 -10.33
CA MET A 121 6.31 18.41 -10.93
C MET A 121 6.15 19.54 -9.91
N GLU A 122 5.14 19.45 -9.04
CA GLU A 122 4.83 20.47 -8.04
C GLU A 122 5.89 20.53 -6.93
N LYS A 123 6.44 19.38 -6.53
CA LYS A 123 7.51 19.28 -5.51
C LYS A 123 8.90 19.67 -6.04
N ALA A 124 9.11 19.63 -7.36
CA ALA A 124 10.36 20.03 -8.00
C ALA A 124 10.41 21.52 -8.40
N GLY A 125 9.34 22.29 -8.17
CA GLY A 125 9.31 23.74 -8.48
C GLY A 125 9.45 24.08 -9.96
N LEU A 126 9.23 23.12 -10.86
CA LEU A 126 9.32 23.30 -12.30
C LEU A 126 7.93 23.63 -12.87
N SER A 127 7.45 24.85 -12.61
CA SER A 127 6.39 25.41 -13.44
C SER A 127 6.99 25.68 -14.83
N LYS A 128 6.74 24.82 -15.82
CA LYS A 128 7.02 25.17 -17.22
C LYS A 128 6.15 26.39 -17.56
N PRO A 129 6.71 27.50 -18.04
CA PRO A 129 5.91 28.62 -18.49
C PRO A 129 5.05 28.19 -19.69
N LYS A 130 3.77 28.59 -19.68
CA LYS A 130 2.92 28.60 -20.87
C LYS A 130 3.58 29.49 -21.93
N SER A 131 4.12 28.92 -23.00
CA SER A 131 4.26 29.66 -24.26
C SER A 131 3.02 29.41 -25.09
N SER A 132 2.11 30.38 -25.03
CA SER A 132 0.96 30.50 -25.90
C SER A 132 1.33 31.16 -27.23
N ARG A 133 0.61 30.76 -28.29
CA ARG A 133 0.34 31.43 -29.58
C ARG A 133 1.28 31.10 -30.75
N ASP A 134 0.77 30.22 -31.63
CA ASP A 134 0.18 30.53 -32.94
C ASP A 134 0.59 31.84 -33.64
N ASP A 135 0.84 31.69 -34.95
CA ASP A 135 1.13 32.62 -36.06
C ASP A 135 2.57 33.11 -36.30
#